data_AF-A0A924E2A8-F1
#
_entry.id   AF-A0A924E2A8-F1
#
_cell.length_a   1.000
_cell.length_b   1.000
_cell.length_c   1.000
_cell.angle_alpha   90.00
_cell.angle_beta   90.00
_cell.angle_gamma   90.00
#
_symmetry.space_group_name_H-M   'P 1'
#
loop_
_entity.id
_entity.type
_entity.pdbx_description
1 polymer ?
#
loop_
_entity_poly.entity_id
_entity_poly.type
_entity_poly.pdbx_seq_one_letter_code
_entity_poly.pdbx_strand_id
1 'polypeptide(L)'
;MSHRSTLMSLILSLAIATLTMARAGAQPPPERATPTEDSRMKAVTLSDLQGHAPFELTLSGAVQEGFPERRPCLYSEALYGEHQDGAWASWTMIGHTGKPLTAHTPAGTIELRPSEWRLHVTPGVWQTYTKADSAAAPEFIRADLAASAIPLTVAAYELTAGRTYFGKVDRLSYWLPPANHGEKPQRRYAYVLVISDAPFVDGKPPQPMTPYSGSITF
;
A
#
# COMPACT_ATOMS: atom_id res chain seq x y z
N MET A 1 11.50 -39.57 50.12
CA MET A 1 12.08 -39.65 48.76
C MET A 1 12.23 -38.22 48.27
N SER A 2 13.21 -37.44 48.71
CA SER A 2 14.67 -37.48 48.47
C SER A 2 15.06 -37.28 47.01
N HIS A 3 15.63 -36.09 46.75
CA HIS A 3 16.61 -35.73 45.70
C HIS A 3 16.10 -35.66 44.24
N ARG A 4 16.46 -34.71 43.38
CA ARG A 4 17.68 -33.88 43.30
C ARG A 4 17.45 -32.68 42.36
N SER A 5 18.01 -31.54 42.77
CA SER A 5 18.29 -30.37 41.97
C SER A 5 19.45 -30.67 41.00
N THR A 6 19.41 -30.16 39.76
CA THR A 6 20.59 -30.14 38.87
C THR A 6 20.67 -28.81 38.13
N LEU A 7 21.66 -28.02 38.56
CA LEU A 7 22.28 -26.86 37.91
C LEU A 7 23.14 -27.29 36.70
N MET A 8 23.73 -26.28 36.03
CA MET A 8 24.85 -26.31 35.07
C MET A 8 24.44 -26.27 33.58
N SER A 9 25.09 -25.53 32.69
CA SER A 9 26.26 -24.65 32.82
C SER A 9 26.31 -23.73 31.60
N LEU A 10 26.62 -22.46 31.84
CA LEU A 10 27.08 -21.51 30.84
C LEU A 10 28.46 -21.98 30.33
N ILE A 11 28.64 -22.15 29.03
CA ILE A 11 29.98 -22.25 28.41
C ILE A 11 30.06 -21.21 27.30
N LEU A 12 30.79 -20.15 27.61
CA LEU A 12 31.22 -19.08 26.72
C LEU A 12 32.52 -19.52 26.05
N SER A 13 32.48 -19.87 24.77
CA SER A 13 33.69 -20.20 23.99
C SER A 13 34.06 -19.00 23.12
N LEU A 14 35.08 -18.28 23.57
CA LEU A 14 35.76 -17.20 22.85
C LEU A 14 36.77 -17.83 21.88
N ALA A 15 36.52 -17.77 20.57
CA ALA A 15 37.48 -18.18 19.56
C ALA A 15 38.28 -16.95 19.07
N ILE A 16 39.58 -16.95 19.39
CA ILE A 16 40.56 -15.99 18.87
C ILE A 16 41.00 -16.50 17.50
N ALA A 17 40.60 -15.83 16.43
CA ALA A 17 41.10 -16.09 15.09
C ALA A 17 42.37 -15.25 14.85
N THR A 18 43.50 -15.94 14.71
CA THR A 18 44.80 -15.39 14.31
C THR A 18 44.77 -14.85 12.89
N LEU A 19 45.24 -13.61 12.75
CA LEU A 19 45.37 -12.82 11.54
C LEU A 19 46.62 -13.24 10.75
N THR A 20 46.45 -13.87 9.59
CA THR A 20 47.55 -14.14 8.64
C THR A 20 47.65 -12.99 7.65
N MET A 21 48.72 -12.19 7.75
CA MET A 21 49.05 -11.17 6.75
C MET A 21 49.60 -11.81 5.48
N ALA A 22 48.77 -11.91 4.45
CA ALA A 22 49.19 -12.17 3.08
C ALA A 22 49.42 -10.83 2.35
N ARG A 23 50.67 -10.60 1.94
CA ARG A 23 51.13 -9.45 1.17
C ARG A 23 50.65 -9.58 -0.28
N ALA A 24 49.51 -8.99 -0.60
CA ALA A 24 49.03 -8.86 -1.97
C ALA A 24 49.75 -7.70 -2.67
N GLY A 25 50.30 -7.97 -3.86
CA GLY A 25 50.89 -6.95 -4.72
C GLY A 25 49.87 -5.86 -5.05
N ALA A 26 50.33 -4.61 -5.09
CA ALA A 26 49.51 -3.46 -5.43
C ALA A 26 49.05 -3.57 -6.89
N GLN A 27 47.83 -4.08 -7.08
CA GLN A 27 47.08 -3.92 -8.31
C GLN A 27 46.65 -2.45 -8.38
N PRO A 28 46.87 -1.74 -9.50
CA PRO A 28 46.37 -0.38 -9.65
C PRO A 28 44.85 -0.38 -9.41
N PRO A 29 44.32 0.64 -8.70
CA PRO A 29 42.90 0.71 -8.41
C PRO A 29 42.12 0.60 -9.71
N PRO A 30 41.03 -0.19 -9.76
CA PRO A 30 40.18 -0.22 -10.94
C PRO A 30 39.78 1.21 -11.27
N GLU A 31 40.09 1.61 -12.50
CA GLU A 31 39.62 2.85 -13.11
C GLU A 31 38.14 2.97 -12.79
N ARG A 32 37.76 4.00 -12.02
CA ARG A 32 36.36 4.22 -11.68
C ARG A 32 35.64 4.40 -13.01
N ALA A 33 34.87 3.39 -13.40
CA ALA A 33 33.88 3.54 -14.45
C ALA A 33 33.01 4.73 -14.02
N THR A 34 33.18 5.84 -14.72
CA THR A 34 32.27 6.97 -14.64
C THR A 34 30.87 6.38 -14.88
N PRO A 35 29.90 6.58 -13.97
CA PRO A 35 28.54 6.11 -14.21
C PRO A 35 28.08 6.73 -15.52
N THR A 36 27.92 5.90 -16.54
CA THR A 36 27.43 6.31 -17.84
C THR A 36 26.04 6.88 -17.63
N GLU A 37 25.91 8.17 -17.93
CA GLU A 37 24.71 8.80 -18.48
C GLU A 37 23.38 8.27 -17.97
N ASP A 38 22.87 8.92 -16.92
CA ASP A 38 21.54 9.53 -16.89
C ASP A 38 20.47 8.75 -17.67
N SER A 39 20.21 7.51 -17.24
CA SER A 39 19.03 6.76 -17.65
C SER A 39 17.81 7.39 -16.98
N ARG A 40 17.47 8.62 -17.41
CA ARG A 40 16.22 9.28 -17.03
C ARG A 40 15.12 8.42 -17.60
N MET A 41 14.48 7.64 -16.73
CA MET A 41 13.29 6.90 -17.10
C MET A 41 12.32 7.85 -17.81
N LYS A 42 11.90 7.46 -19.01
CA LYS A 42 10.95 8.22 -19.82
C LYS A 42 9.67 8.48 -19.02
N ALA A 43 9.19 9.72 -19.01
CA ALA A 43 7.86 10.01 -18.48
C ALA A 43 6.80 9.44 -19.43
N VAL A 44 5.84 8.70 -18.89
CA VAL A 44 4.70 8.11 -19.61
C VAL A 44 3.38 8.49 -18.94
N THR A 45 2.27 8.29 -19.65
CA THR A 45 0.91 8.52 -19.15
C THR A 45 0.17 7.20 -18.93
N LEU A 46 -0.95 7.23 -18.19
CA LEU A 46 -1.81 6.05 -18.07
C LEU A 46 -2.36 5.57 -19.42
N SER A 47 -2.65 6.50 -20.34
CA SER A 47 -3.10 6.18 -21.69
C SER A 47 -2.05 5.40 -22.48
N ASP A 48 -0.76 5.69 -22.28
CA ASP A 48 0.34 4.97 -22.96
C ASP A 48 0.46 3.51 -22.51
N LEU A 49 -0.03 3.19 -21.31
CA LEU A 49 -0.03 1.84 -20.74
C LEU A 49 -1.37 1.10 -20.95
N GLN A 50 -2.32 1.71 -21.64
CA GLN A 50 -3.62 1.11 -21.88
C GLN A 50 -3.46 -0.18 -22.70
N GLY A 51 -4.10 -1.26 -22.25
CA GLY A 51 -4.10 -2.55 -22.96
C GLY A 51 -2.84 -3.38 -22.75
N HIS A 52 -1.85 -2.88 -21.99
CA HIS A 52 -0.72 -3.68 -21.56
C HIS A 52 -1.18 -4.81 -20.61
N ALA A 53 -0.48 -5.94 -20.65
CA ALA A 53 -0.63 -6.98 -19.63
C ALA A 53 -0.27 -6.42 -18.24
N PRO A 54 -0.78 -7.00 -17.14
CA PRO A 54 -0.34 -6.64 -15.80
C PRO A 54 1.18 -6.66 -15.67
N PHE A 55 1.75 -5.69 -14.95
CA PHE A 55 3.20 -5.47 -14.85
C PHE A 55 3.62 -5.23 -13.41
N GLU A 56 4.87 -5.51 -13.09
CA GLU A 56 5.46 -5.11 -11.80
C GLU A 56 5.75 -3.61 -11.79
N LEU A 57 5.62 -2.99 -10.63
CA LEU A 57 5.99 -1.59 -10.41
C LEU A 57 6.52 -1.37 -9.00
N THR A 58 7.24 -0.27 -8.81
CA THR A 58 7.53 0.29 -7.49
C THR A 58 6.96 1.69 -7.38
N LEU A 59 6.78 2.16 -6.16
CA LEU A 59 6.21 3.47 -5.86
C LEU A 59 7.22 4.34 -5.11
N SER A 60 7.16 5.63 -5.38
CA SER A 60 7.90 6.66 -4.64
C SER A 60 7.03 7.90 -4.45
N GLY A 61 7.41 8.76 -3.53
CA GLY A 61 6.66 9.97 -3.20
C GLY A 61 7.03 10.49 -1.82
N ALA A 62 6.26 11.45 -1.32
CA ALA A 62 6.42 11.95 0.04
C ALA A 62 5.97 10.90 1.06
N VAL A 63 6.87 10.52 1.97
CA VAL A 63 6.53 9.68 3.12
C VAL A 63 5.69 10.49 4.12
N GLN A 64 4.61 9.89 4.59
CA GLN A 64 3.63 10.46 5.50
C GLN A 64 3.33 9.45 6.63
N GLU A 65 2.75 9.92 7.72
CA GLU A 65 2.22 9.03 8.77
C GLU A 65 0.83 8.51 8.34
N GLY A 66 0.68 7.19 8.27
CA GLY A 66 -0.59 6.54 7.98
C GLY A 66 -1.51 6.53 9.21
N PHE A 67 -2.82 6.55 8.98
CA PHE A 67 -3.81 6.45 10.06
C PHE A 67 -4.36 5.02 10.15
N PRO A 68 -4.69 4.46 11.34
CA PRO A 68 -4.57 5.06 12.68
C PRO A 68 -3.23 4.83 13.38
N GLU A 69 -2.40 3.89 12.91
CA GLU A 69 -1.20 3.42 13.61
C GLU A 69 0.05 4.31 13.45
N ARG A 70 -0.04 5.41 12.70
CA ARG A 70 1.07 6.36 12.44
C ARG A 70 2.29 5.74 11.78
N ARG A 71 2.12 4.63 11.06
CA ARG A 71 3.21 3.97 10.34
C ARG A 71 3.65 4.81 9.13
N PRO A 72 4.95 4.91 8.83
CA PRO A 72 5.42 5.64 7.66
C PRO A 72 4.99 4.92 6.36
N CYS A 73 4.27 5.62 5.51
CA CYS A 73 3.79 5.14 4.22
C CYS A 73 3.83 6.24 3.15
N LEU A 74 3.83 5.86 1.88
CA LEU A 74 3.65 6.80 0.76
C LEU A 74 2.20 7.25 0.65
N TYR A 75 1.28 6.33 0.94
CA TYR A 75 -0.15 6.57 0.91
C TYR A 75 -0.86 5.69 1.94
N SER A 76 -1.90 6.21 2.58
CA SER A 76 -2.84 5.43 3.38
C SER A 76 -4.29 5.79 3.06
N GLU A 77 -5.17 4.78 3.06
CA GLU A 77 -6.63 4.89 3.17
C GLU A 77 -7.07 4.13 4.42
N ALA A 78 -7.85 4.75 5.28
CA ALA A 78 -8.36 4.14 6.49
C ALA A 78 -9.87 4.32 6.57
N LEU A 79 -10.56 3.25 6.96
CA LEU A 79 -12.01 3.20 7.08
C LEU A 79 -12.42 2.26 8.22
N TYR A 80 -13.65 2.41 8.68
CA TYR A 80 -14.28 1.43 9.56
C TYR A 80 -15.72 1.16 9.16
N GLY A 81 -16.27 0.05 9.62
CA GLY A 81 -17.67 -0.29 9.38
C GLY A 81 -17.96 -1.78 9.54
N GLU A 82 -19.10 -2.21 9.02
CA GLU A 82 -19.49 -3.60 9.02
C GLU A 82 -18.81 -4.35 7.86
N HIS A 83 -18.10 -5.42 8.20
CA HIS A 83 -17.48 -6.30 7.23
C HIS A 83 -18.04 -7.72 7.38
N GLN A 84 -18.69 -8.22 6.33
CA GLN A 84 -19.39 -9.50 6.33
C GLN A 84 -19.04 -10.28 5.04
N ASP A 85 -18.83 -11.59 5.16
CA ASP A 85 -18.64 -12.50 4.02
C ASP A 85 -17.54 -12.07 3.03
N GLY A 86 -16.46 -11.46 3.54
CA GLY A 86 -15.34 -11.02 2.72
C GLY A 86 -15.51 -9.65 2.04
N ALA A 87 -16.59 -8.92 2.35
CA ALA A 87 -16.86 -7.60 1.80
C ALA A 87 -17.34 -6.60 2.85
N TRP A 88 -17.19 -5.31 2.55
CA TRP A 88 -17.77 -4.23 3.35
C TRP A 88 -19.27 -4.14 3.09
N ALA A 89 -20.08 -4.41 4.11
CA ALA A 89 -21.53 -4.22 4.06
C ALA A 89 -21.90 -2.73 4.26
N SER A 90 -21.19 -2.07 5.18
CA SER A 90 -21.25 -0.62 5.40
C SER A 90 -19.87 -0.11 5.81
N TRP A 91 -19.54 1.14 5.48
CA TRP A 91 -18.24 1.71 5.83
C TRP A 91 -18.25 3.24 5.86
N THR A 92 -17.32 3.78 6.63
CA THR A 92 -17.04 5.20 6.78
C THR A 92 -15.53 5.40 6.58
N MET A 93 -15.16 6.26 5.61
CA MET A 93 -13.78 6.69 5.45
C MET A 93 -13.42 7.65 6.60
N ILE A 94 -12.35 7.33 7.33
CA ILE A 94 -11.87 8.13 8.47
C ILE A 94 -10.62 8.94 8.13
N GLY A 95 -9.89 8.54 7.10
CA GLY A 95 -8.77 9.33 6.64
C GLY A 95 -8.13 8.75 5.39
N HIS A 96 -7.56 9.62 4.58
CA HIS A 96 -6.60 9.22 3.57
C HIS A 96 -5.54 10.30 3.41
N THR A 97 -4.37 9.91 2.94
CA THR A 97 -3.35 10.88 2.51
C THR A 97 -3.64 11.37 1.10
N GLY A 98 -3.24 12.59 0.73
CA GLY A 98 -3.62 13.22 -0.55
C GLY A 98 -2.46 13.61 -1.45
N LYS A 99 -1.24 13.13 -1.18
CA LYS A 99 -0.06 13.52 -1.98
C LYS A 99 0.04 12.70 -3.27
N PRO A 100 0.51 13.31 -4.37
CA PRO A 100 0.85 12.57 -5.58
C PRO A 100 1.85 11.44 -5.32
N LEU A 101 1.78 10.40 -6.15
CA LEU A 101 2.71 9.28 -6.15
C LEU A 101 3.41 9.18 -7.49
N THR A 102 4.66 8.73 -7.52
CA THR A 102 5.34 8.37 -8.77
C THR A 102 5.44 6.85 -8.84
N ALA A 103 4.81 6.27 -9.88
CA ALA A 103 4.94 4.87 -10.22
C ALA A 103 6.08 4.65 -11.20
N HIS A 104 6.95 3.68 -10.88
CA HIS A 104 8.06 3.23 -11.71
C HIS A 104 7.67 1.93 -12.38
N THR A 105 7.47 1.97 -13.70
CA THR A 105 7.01 0.84 -14.50
C THR A 105 8.09 0.43 -15.51
N PRO A 106 7.99 -0.75 -16.14
CA PRO A 106 8.92 -1.16 -17.20
C PRO A 106 8.97 -0.21 -18.40
N ALA A 107 7.91 0.58 -18.63
CA ALA A 107 7.82 1.51 -19.75
C ALA A 107 8.32 2.93 -19.41
N GLY A 108 8.47 3.26 -18.12
CA GLY A 108 8.77 4.61 -17.67
C GLY A 108 8.16 4.97 -16.32
N THR A 109 8.28 6.26 -15.97
CA THR A 109 7.69 6.83 -14.75
C THR A 109 6.36 7.51 -15.04
N ILE A 110 5.44 7.43 -14.09
CA ILE A 110 4.15 8.14 -14.13
C ILE A 110 3.98 8.87 -12.80
N GLU A 111 3.80 10.18 -12.84
CA GLU A 111 3.26 10.91 -11.69
C GLU A 111 1.74 10.77 -11.70
N LEU A 112 1.19 10.31 -10.58
CA LEU A 112 -0.21 10.03 -10.39
C LEU A 112 -0.79 10.99 -9.35
N ARG A 113 -2.02 11.42 -9.58
CA ARG A 113 -2.87 12.10 -8.59
C ARG A 113 -3.72 11.08 -7.83
N PRO A 114 -4.22 11.40 -6.61
CA PRO A 114 -5.06 10.47 -5.84
C PRO A 114 -6.27 9.88 -6.58
N SER A 115 -6.84 10.60 -7.55
CA SER A 115 -7.95 10.10 -8.36
C SER A 115 -7.55 9.06 -9.42
N GLU A 116 -6.26 8.92 -9.72
CA GLU A 116 -5.70 8.15 -10.84
C GLU A 116 -5.19 6.76 -10.44
N TRP A 117 -5.41 6.31 -9.20
CA TRP A 117 -5.15 4.92 -8.79
C TRP A 117 -6.30 4.31 -8.00
N ARG A 118 -6.34 2.97 -7.96
CA ARG A 118 -7.25 2.19 -7.11
C ARG A 118 -6.47 1.09 -6.42
N LEU A 119 -6.72 0.89 -5.14
CA LEU A 119 -5.99 -0.09 -4.34
C LEU A 119 -6.73 -1.43 -4.29
N HIS A 120 -5.96 -2.49 -4.46
CA HIS A 120 -6.33 -3.88 -4.24
C HIS A 120 -5.21 -4.55 -3.45
N VAL A 121 -5.00 -4.04 -2.23
CA VAL A 121 -3.90 -4.44 -1.35
C VAL A 121 -4.45 -5.04 -0.07
N THR A 122 -3.71 -5.97 0.53
CA THR A 122 -4.03 -6.45 1.88
C THR A 122 -3.92 -5.28 2.88
N PRO A 123 -4.90 -5.10 3.77
CA PRO A 123 -4.84 -4.06 4.78
C PRO A 123 -3.66 -4.31 5.73
N GLY A 124 -2.91 -3.26 6.02
CA GLY A 124 -1.83 -3.31 7.02
C GLY A 124 -2.37 -3.26 8.45
N VAL A 125 -3.60 -2.80 8.65
CA VAL A 125 -4.35 -2.85 9.93
C VAL A 125 -5.69 -3.49 9.65
N TRP A 126 -6.06 -4.50 10.42
CA TRP A 126 -7.36 -5.14 10.35
C TRP A 126 -7.80 -5.57 11.74
N GLN A 127 -8.72 -4.83 12.34
CA GLN A 127 -9.17 -5.13 13.70
C GLN A 127 -10.67 -4.93 13.86
N THR A 128 -11.33 -5.98 14.31
CA THR A 128 -12.76 -5.95 14.61
C THR A 128 -12.98 -5.72 16.09
N TYR A 129 -13.86 -4.78 16.40
CA TYR A 129 -14.25 -4.41 17.75
C TYR A 129 -15.72 -4.75 17.96
N THR A 130 -16.04 -5.29 19.11
CA THR A 130 -17.41 -5.46 19.60
C THR A 130 -17.74 -4.41 20.64
N LYS A 131 -19.02 -4.28 21.01
CA LYS A 131 -19.44 -3.37 22.09
C LYS A 131 -18.69 -3.62 23.41
N ALA A 132 -18.31 -4.87 23.69
CA ALA A 132 -17.52 -5.21 24.88
C ALA A 132 -16.09 -4.64 24.84
N ASP A 133 -15.55 -4.39 23.65
CA ASP A 133 -14.19 -3.89 23.43
C ASP A 133 -14.12 -2.35 23.44
N SER A 134 -15.22 -1.66 23.73
CA SER A 134 -15.34 -0.19 23.57
C SER A 134 -14.26 0.61 24.31
N ALA A 135 -13.77 0.12 25.45
CA ALA A 135 -12.69 0.79 26.20
C ALA A 135 -11.32 0.69 25.50
N ALA A 136 -11.07 -0.42 24.79
CA ALA A 136 -9.84 -0.66 24.05
C ALA A 136 -9.90 -0.15 22.60
N ALA A 137 -11.10 0.10 22.07
CA ALA A 137 -11.31 0.62 20.74
C ALA A 137 -10.69 2.04 20.56
N PRO A 138 -10.23 2.38 19.34
CA PRO A 138 -9.82 3.74 19.01
C PRO A 138 -10.95 4.75 19.24
N GLU A 139 -10.60 5.95 19.72
CA GLU A 139 -11.58 6.97 20.13
C GLU A 139 -12.62 7.27 19.04
N PHE A 140 -12.18 7.36 17.78
CA PHE A 140 -13.01 7.71 16.63
C PHE A 140 -14.14 6.73 16.32
N ILE A 141 -14.10 5.48 16.80
CA ILE A 141 -15.21 4.52 16.63
C ILE A 141 -16.03 4.28 17.89
N ARG A 142 -15.62 4.80 19.06
CA ARG A 142 -16.25 4.39 20.34
C ARG A 142 -17.73 4.73 20.41
N ALA A 143 -18.11 5.90 19.92
CA ALA A 143 -19.51 6.35 19.91
C ALA A 143 -20.37 5.41 19.04
N ASP A 144 -19.92 5.14 17.82
CA ASP A 144 -20.61 4.26 16.88
C ASP A 144 -20.67 2.83 17.39
N LEU A 145 -19.58 2.34 17.99
CA LEU A 145 -19.51 1.01 18.58
C LEU A 145 -20.45 0.86 19.80
N ALA A 146 -20.62 1.92 20.60
CA ALA A 146 -21.55 1.92 21.72
C ALA A 146 -23.02 1.92 21.26
N ALA A 147 -23.31 2.61 20.16
CA ALA A 147 -24.64 2.67 19.54
C ALA A 147 -24.97 1.42 18.71
N SER A 148 -23.96 0.77 18.15
CA SER A 148 -24.10 -0.40 17.30
C SER A 148 -24.37 -1.68 18.10
N ALA A 149 -25.21 -2.56 17.56
CA ALA A 149 -25.37 -3.94 18.02
C ALA A 149 -24.45 -4.92 17.27
N ILE A 150 -23.84 -4.46 16.17
CA ILE A 150 -22.97 -5.25 15.29
C ILE A 150 -21.49 -4.90 15.51
N PRO A 151 -20.57 -5.86 15.32
CA PRO A 151 -19.13 -5.58 15.35
C PRO A 151 -18.72 -4.58 14.26
N LEU A 152 -17.75 -3.72 14.58
CA LEU A 152 -17.16 -2.77 13.63
C LEU A 152 -15.71 -3.14 13.36
N THR A 153 -15.35 -3.26 12.09
CA THR A 153 -13.97 -3.51 11.65
C THR A 153 -13.33 -2.20 11.27
N VAL A 154 -12.13 -1.93 11.81
CA VAL A 154 -11.23 -0.87 11.37
C VAL A 154 -10.20 -1.48 10.43
N ALA A 155 -10.04 -0.87 9.26
CA ALA A 155 -9.04 -1.25 8.28
C ALA A 155 -8.21 -0.05 7.82
N ALA A 156 -6.91 -0.25 7.66
CA ALA A 156 -6.02 0.71 7.01
C ALA A 156 -5.21 0.02 5.92
N TYR A 157 -5.24 0.60 4.73
CA TYR A 157 -4.58 0.14 3.52
C TYR A 157 -3.43 1.09 3.21
N GLU A 158 -2.22 0.55 3.05
CA GLU A 158 -1.00 1.35 2.97
C GLU A 158 -0.17 0.98 1.74
N LEU A 159 0.40 2.00 1.09
CA LEU A 159 1.45 1.84 0.09
C LEU A 159 2.79 2.23 0.71
N THR A 160 3.78 1.36 0.61
CA THR A 160 5.09 1.51 1.26
C THR A 160 6.18 1.71 0.21
N ALA A 161 7.13 2.60 0.49
CA ALA A 161 8.29 2.82 -0.37
C ALA A 161 9.15 1.55 -0.48
N GLY A 162 9.70 1.30 -1.68
CA GLY A 162 10.60 0.19 -1.93
C GLY A 162 9.95 -1.20 -2.00
N ARG A 163 8.63 -1.32 -1.81
CA ARG A 163 7.89 -2.57 -2.05
C ARG A 163 7.56 -2.70 -3.54
N THR A 164 7.70 -3.92 -4.07
CA THR A 164 7.19 -4.28 -5.40
C THR A 164 5.69 -4.51 -5.32
N TYR A 165 4.97 -3.90 -6.24
CA TYR A 165 3.54 -4.05 -6.47
C TYR A 165 3.29 -4.54 -7.90
N PHE A 166 2.04 -4.87 -8.19
CA PHE A 166 1.56 -5.24 -9.50
C PHE A 166 0.55 -4.21 -9.97
N GLY A 167 0.74 -3.69 -11.17
CA GLY A 167 -0.10 -2.69 -11.79
C GLY A 167 -0.85 -3.22 -13.00
N LYS A 168 -2.02 -2.65 -13.23
CA LYS A 168 -2.74 -2.72 -14.51
C LYS A 168 -3.47 -1.41 -14.73
N VAL A 169 -3.45 -0.88 -15.95
CA VAL A 169 -4.30 0.25 -16.30
C VAL A 169 -5.71 -0.24 -16.64
N ASP A 170 -6.71 0.33 -15.97
CA ASP A 170 -8.12 0.05 -16.21
C ASP A 170 -8.90 1.35 -16.49
N ARG A 171 -10.15 1.20 -16.94
CA ARG A 171 -11.07 2.31 -17.22
C ARG A 171 -12.17 2.36 -16.19
N LEU A 172 -12.16 3.41 -15.37
CA LEU A 172 -13.26 3.69 -14.47
C LEU A 172 -14.32 4.53 -15.17
N SER A 173 -15.57 4.09 -15.14
CA SER A 173 -16.71 4.84 -15.68
C SER A 173 -17.48 5.53 -14.56
N TYR A 174 -17.86 6.78 -14.77
CA TYR A 174 -18.63 7.56 -13.79
C TYR A 174 -19.66 8.43 -14.52
N TRP A 175 -20.66 8.88 -13.76
CA TRP A 175 -21.71 9.77 -14.25
C TRP A 175 -21.50 11.16 -13.69
N LEU A 176 -21.44 12.16 -14.59
CA LEU A 176 -21.53 13.56 -14.20
C LEU A 176 -23.00 13.96 -14.11
N PRO A 177 -23.36 14.83 -13.16
CA PRO A 177 -24.69 15.43 -13.14
C PRO A 177 -24.97 16.18 -14.45
N PRO A 178 -26.25 16.41 -14.80
CA PRO A 178 -26.60 17.28 -15.92
C PRO A 178 -25.95 18.66 -15.79
N ALA A 179 -25.46 19.23 -16.90
CA ALA A 179 -24.85 20.56 -16.86
C ALA A 179 -25.93 21.65 -16.71
N ASN A 180 -27.11 21.43 -17.29
CA ASN A 180 -28.25 22.32 -17.22
C ASN A 180 -29.54 21.58 -16.79
N HIS A 181 -30.52 22.36 -16.33
CA HIS A 181 -31.84 21.85 -15.99
C HIS A 181 -32.51 21.21 -17.22
N GLY A 182 -32.96 19.95 -17.07
CA GLY A 182 -33.60 19.18 -18.14
C GLY A 182 -32.64 18.36 -19.01
N GLU A 183 -31.33 18.49 -18.83
CA GLU A 183 -30.36 17.60 -19.49
C GLU A 183 -30.25 16.25 -18.76
N LYS A 184 -29.74 15.24 -19.47
CA LYS A 184 -29.46 13.91 -18.90
C LYS A 184 -28.05 13.87 -18.30
N PRO A 185 -27.81 13.05 -17.25
CA PRO A 185 -26.47 12.77 -16.76
C PRO A 185 -25.56 12.27 -17.89
N GLN A 186 -24.29 12.66 -17.86
CA GLN A 186 -23.31 12.28 -18.87
C GLN A 186 -22.36 11.21 -18.33
N ARG A 187 -22.21 10.11 -19.06
CA ARG A 187 -21.21 9.09 -18.72
C ARG A 187 -19.84 9.53 -19.22
N ARG A 188 -18.84 9.42 -18.35
CA ARG A 188 -17.43 9.71 -18.64
C ARG A 188 -16.56 8.53 -18.22
N TYR A 189 -15.32 8.57 -18.68
CA TYR A 189 -14.31 7.55 -18.40
C TYR A 189 -13.00 8.22 -18.01
N ALA A 190 -12.31 7.63 -17.04
CA ALA A 190 -10.95 7.98 -16.68
C ALA A 190 -10.10 6.71 -16.66
N TYR A 191 -8.82 6.83 -17.03
CA TYR A 191 -7.86 5.77 -16.79
C TYR A 191 -7.41 5.81 -15.34
N VAL A 192 -7.26 4.64 -14.74
CA VAL A 192 -6.73 4.49 -13.39
C VAL A 192 -5.69 3.38 -13.37
N LEU A 193 -4.66 3.56 -12.56
CA LEU A 193 -3.74 2.49 -12.21
C LEU A 193 -4.34 1.64 -11.09
N VAL A 194 -4.72 0.40 -11.39
CA VAL A 194 -5.07 -0.60 -10.40
C VAL A 194 -3.76 -1.12 -9.79
N ILE A 195 -3.57 -0.89 -8.49
CA ILE A 195 -2.37 -1.29 -7.74
C ILE A 195 -2.75 -2.46 -6.83
N SER A 196 -2.07 -3.59 -7.02
CA SER A 196 -2.22 -4.78 -6.17
C SER A 196 -0.90 -5.17 -5.54
N ASP A 197 -0.97 -5.78 -4.37
CA ASP A 197 0.20 -6.26 -3.64
C ASP A 197 0.50 -7.74 -3.88
N ALA A 198 -0.23 -8.36 -4.80
CA ALA A 198 0.00 -9.70 -5.34
C ALA A 198 -0.27 -9.72 -6.87
N PRO A 199 0.30 -10.70 -7.61
CA PRO A 199 0.09 -10.81 -9.04
C PRO A 199 -1.38 -10.93 -9.43
N PHE A 200 -1.74 -10.37 -10.59
CA PHE A 200 -3.07 -10.54 -11.16
C PHE A 200 -3.26 -11.98 -11.64
N VAL A 201 -4.40 -12.58 -11.33
CA VAL A 201 -4.82 -13.90 -11.80
C VAL A 201 -5.98 -13.72 -12.76
N ASP A 202 -5.86 -14.28 -13.98
CA ASP A 202 -6.85 -14.11 -15.06
C ASP A 202 -7.22 -12.64 -15.34
N GLY A 203 -6.22 -11.75 -15.22
CA GLY A 203 -6.38 -10.31 -15.43
C GLY A 203 -7.12 -9.56 -14.33
N LYS A 204 -7.37 -10.20 -13.17
CA LYS A 204 -8.01 -9.61 -11.99
C LYS A 204 -7.05 -9.57 -10.80
N PRO A 205 -7.10 -8.52 -9.98
CA PRO A 205 -6.36 -8.50 -8.72
C PRO A 205 -6.98 -9.50 -7.73
N PRO A 206 -6.18 -10.18 -6.89
CA PRO A 206 -6.68 -11.18 -5.95
C PRO A 206 -7.41 -10.59 -4.75
N GLN A 207 -7.09 -9.35 -4.38
CA GLN A 207 -7.75 -8.65 -3.28
C GLN A 207 -8.96 -7.86 -3.80
N PRO A 208 -10.03 -7.73 -3.00
CA PRO A 208 -11.11 -6.80 -3.33
C PRO A 208 -10.58 -5.37 -3.40
N MET A 209 -11.27 -4.53 -4.18
CA MET A 209 -10.97 -3.11 -4.25
C MET A 209 -11.22 -2.48 -2.88
N THR A 210 -10.34 -1.58 -2.44
CA THR A 210 -10.63 -0.76 -1.26
C THR A 210 -11.87 0.09 -1.53
N PRO A 211 -12.82 0.18 -0.59
CA PRO A 211 -13.92 1.13 -0.72
C PRO A 211 -13.38 2.56 -0.86
N TYR A 212 -13.83 3.25 -1.91
CA TYR A 212 -13.39 4.60 -2.24
C TYR A 212 -14.57 5.57 -2.15
N SER A 213 -14.46 6.58 -1.27
CA SER A 213 -15.49 7.63 -1.10
C SER A 213 -15.26 8.87 -1.94
N GLY A 214 -14.16 8.95 -2.69
CA GLY A 214 -13.87 10.16 -3.45
C GLY A 214 -14.91 10.39 -4.53
N SER A 215 -15.60 11.52 -4.45
CA SER A 215 -16.12 12.16 -5.65
C SER A 215 -14.93 12.41 -6.59
N ILE A 216 -15.05 12.00 -7.86
CA ILE A 216 -14.05 12.37 -8.85
C ILE A 216 -14.24 13.87 -9.08
N THR A 217 -13.46 14.68 -8.38
CA THR A 217 -13.50 16.13 -8.46
C THR A 217 -12.52 16.53 -9.56
N PHE A 218 -13.03 17.14 -10.63
CA PHE A 218 -12.28 17.60 -11.80
C PHE A 218 -11.84 19.05 -11.64
#